data_AF-A0A075FUW1-F1
#
_entry.id   AF-A0A075FUW1-F1
#
_cell.length_a   1.000
_cell.length_b   1.000
_cell.length_c   1.000
_cell.angle_alpha   90.00
_cell.angle_beta   90.00
_cell.angle_gamma   90.00
#
_symmetry.space_group_name_H-M   'P 1'
#
loop_
_entity.id
_entity.type
_entity.pdbx_description
1 polymer ?
#
loop_
_entity_poly.entity_id
_entity_poly.type
_entity_poly.pdbx_seq_one_letter_code
_entity_poly.pdbx_strand_id
1 'polypeptide(L)'
;MSTRNWARIVVLSFALLMFPIAIAAPTPVPTADYPQGIFGGVSIEVSNVTNASSESSMAEYSSIAEVYTASWCENCVFAEEGLYAAIAEATGETTVLTFHRAIGEVEDPFGVESADLRWEGRYGKTSKDIVSVMRAPPTIIINGETMHAGSGGLGGDQLKPYYAESLSQPPQFSLESANSSLSWSSEDMASGILTWNLEAGDWLPESTTSIVFVVEASATFEEGSNGLGDYHDVVRDMVELDGNSGSMNYTLPAAWDGEDLSLVLVHQWSEELEIACCDVTSGDDGLLGLPAIGVMWVVVGLAGAALIANISNRENQ
;
A
#
# COMPACT_ATOMS: atom_id res chain seq x y z
N MET A 1 -21.85 43.34 -27.06
CA MET A 1 -22.12 41.92 -26.71
C MET A 1 -23.45 41.88 -25.97
N SER A 2 -24.47 41.20 -26.50
CA SER A 2 -25.84 41.25 -25.95
C SER A 2 -25.91 40.54 -24.59
N THR A 3 -26.72 41.06 -23.66
CA THR A 3 -27.08 40.43 -22.37
C THR A 3 -27.53 38.96 -22.51
N ARG A 4 -28.04 38.59 -23.68
CA ARG A 4 -28.42 37.21 -24.05
C ARG A 4 -27.22 36.25 -24.15
N ASN A 5 -26.03 36.75 -24.45
CA ASN A 5 -24.81 35.95 -24.52
C ASN A 5 -24.21 35.71 -23.13
N TRP A 6 -24.37 36.65 -22.19
CA TRP A 6 -23.93 36.49 -20.79
C TRP A 6 -24.74 35.42 -20.06
N ALA A 7 -26.07 35.44 -20.20
CA ALA A 7 -26.93 34.42 -19.60
C ALA A 7 -26.62 33.01 -20.13
N ARG A 8 -26.28 32.87 -21.41
CA ARG A 8 -25.88 31.58 -22.01
C ARG A 8 -24.53 31.09 -21.49
N ILE A 9 -23.55 31.99 -21.35
CA ILE A 9 -22.22 31.65 -20.81
C ILE A 9 -22.36 31.24 -19.33
N VAL A 10 -23.10 31.97 -18.52
CA VAL A 10 -23.31 31.64 -17.10
C VAL A 10 -24.03 30.31 -16.92
N VAL A 11 -25.06 30.02 -17.72
CA VAL A 11 -25.78 28.73 -17.66
C VAL A 11 -24.90 27.57 -18.13
N LEU A 12 -24.08 27.75 -19.16
CA LEU A 12 -23.11 26.74 -19.62
C LEU A 12 -22.00 26.50 -18.60
N SER A 13 -21.50 27.55 -17.93
CA SER A 13 -20.51 27.44 -16.86
C SER A 13 -21.08 26.73 -15.62
N PHE A 14 -22.34 26.99 -15.26
CA PHE A 14 -23.00 26.32 -14.13
C PHE A 14 -23.39 24.87 -14.46
N ALA A 15 -23.74 24.57 -15.72
CA ALA A 15 -24.00 23.20 -16.18
C ALA A 15 -22.72 22.36 -16.24
N LEU A 16 -21.56 22.96 -16.53
CA LEU A 16 -20.27 22.26 -16.52
C LEU A 16 -19.79 21.93 -15.09
N LEU A 17 -20.21 22.71 -14.08
CA LEU A 17 -19.93 22.49 -12.65
C LEU A 17 -20.85 21.42 -12.01
N MET A 18 -21.91 21.00 -12.69
CA MET A 18 -22.87 19.99 -12.22
C MET A 18 -22.65 18.62 -12.88
N PHE A 19 -21.57 18.46 -13.65
CA PHE A 19 -21.13 17.11 -14.01
C PHE A 19 -20.58 16.44 -12.76
N PRO A 20 -21.17 15.33 -12.28
CA PRO A 20 -20.54 14.55 -11.24
C PRO A 20 -19.16 14.16 -11.76
N ILE A 21 -18.11 14.58 -11.05
CA ILE A 21 -16.78 14.03 -11.27
C ILE A 21 -16.93 12.56 -10.88
N ALA A 22 -17.06 11.69 -11.88
CA ALA A 22 -16.93 10.27 -11.65
C ALA A 22 -15.48 10.05 -11.21
N ILE A 23 -15.27 9.96 -9.90
CA ILE A 23 -14.00 9.54 -9.35
C ILE A 23 -13.90 8.06 -9.71
N ALA A 24 -12.81 7.67 -10.38
CA ALA A 24 -12.64 6.29 -10.80
C ALA A 24 -12.65 5.37 -9.56
N ALA A 25 -13.32 4.22 -9.68
CA ALA A 25 -13.25 3.17 -8.67
C ALA A 25 -11.78 2.74 -8.43
N PRO A 26 -11.42 2.25 -7.24
CA PRO A 26 -10.07 1.79 -6.94
C PRO A 26 -9.80 0.45 -7.63
N THR A 27 -9.52 0.54 -8.92
CA THR A 27 -9.21 -0.63 -9.76
C THR A 27 -7.89 -1.26 -9.29
N PRO A 28 -7.81 -2.60 -9.28
CA PRO A 28 -6.59 -3.29 -8.91
C PRO A 28 -5.47 -2.95 -9.89
N VAL A 29 -4.28 -2.69 -9.35
CA VAL A 29 -3.05 -2.43 -10.11
C VAL A 29 -1.86 -3.12 -9.43
N PRO A 30 -0.81 -3.52 -10.17
CA PRO A 30 0.41 -4.03 -9.56
C PRO A 30 1.03 -3.01 -8.59
N THR A 31 1.65 -3.49 -7.51
CA THR A 31 2.27 -2.64 -6.48
C THR A 31 3.58 -1.98 -6.92
N ALA A 32 4.24 -2.48 -7.97
CA ALA A 32 5.43 -1.88 -8.59
C ALA A 32 5.54 -2.24 -10.09
N ASP A 33 6.50 -1.61 -10.77
CA ASP A 33 6.89 -1.93 -12.16
C ASP A 33 7.69 -3.25 -12.27
N TYR A 34 7.96 -3.92 -11.15
CA TYR A 34 8.61 -5.22 -11.05
C TYR A 34 7.81 -6.15 -10.11
N PRO A 35 7.94 -7.48 -10.24
CA PRO A 35 7.29 -8.42 -9.34
C PRO A 35 7.75 -8.21 -7.89
N GLN A 36 6.79 -8.04 -6.98
CA GLN A 36 7.03 -8.01 -5.55
C GLN A 36 5.78 -8.50 -4.82
N GLY A 37 5.96 -9.04 -3.63
CA GLY A 37 4.85 -9.55 -2.83
C GLY A 37 5.23 -9.86 -1.39
N ILE A 38 4.24 -10.30 -0.64
CA ILE A 38 4.35 -10.69 0.77
C ILE A 38 3.58 -11.99 0.97
N PHE A 39 4.16 -12.91 1.73
CA PHE A 39 3.50 -14.13 2.19
C PHE A 39 3.82 -14.41 3.66
N GLY A 40 3.13 -15.38 4.26
CA GLY A 40 3.30 -15.74 5.67
C GLY A 40 2.02 -15.47 6.45
N GLY A 41 2.11 -14.65 7.50
CA GLY A 41 0.99 -14.40 8.42
C GLY A 41 0.98 -15.37 9.58
N VAL A 42 2.15 -15.84 10.02
CA VAL A 42 2.26 -16.62 11.26
C VAL A 42 2.13 -15.66 12.43
N SER A 43 1.03 -15.77 13.17
CA SER A 43 0.72 -14.90 14.29
C SER A 43 0.84 -15.62 15.64
N ILE A 44 1.24 -14.87 16.67
CA ILE A 44 1.19 -15.28 18.08
C ILE A 44 0.69 -14.14 18.95
N GLU A 45 -0.25 -14.42 19.85
CA GLU A 45 -0.65 -13.49 20.91
C GLU A 45 0.47 -13.41 21.96
N VAL A 46 0.88 -12.19 22.34
CA VAL A 46 2.02 -11.98 23.26
C VAL A 46 1.67 -11.19 24.51
N SER A 47 0.46 -10.64 24.59
CA SER A 47 -0.01 -9.94 25.78
C SER A 47 -0.23 -10.90 26.95
N ASN A 48 0.28 -10.54 28.13
CA ASN A 48 0.16 -11.32 29.37
C ASN A 48 0.62 -12.78 29.30
N VAL A 49 1.49 -13.11 28.36
CA VAL A 49 2.09 -14.44 28.25
C VAL A 49 3.60 -14.37 28.36
N THR A 50 4.17 -15.37 29.01
CA THR A 50 5.63 -15.50 29.12
C THR A 50 6.21 -16.31 27.97
N ASN A 51 5.41 -17.09 27.25
CA ASN A 51 5.83 -17.87 26.09
C ASN A 51 4.69 -18.02 25.09
N ALA A 52 4.97 -17.84 23.81
CA ALA A 52 4.05 -18.12 22.71
C ALA A 52 4.84 -18.63 21.50
N SER A 53 4.26 -19.53 20.72
CA SER A 53 4.88 -20.05 19.50
C SER A 53 3.84 -20.53 18.52
N SER A 54 4.09 -20.31 17.23
CA SER A 54 3.27 -20.81 16.14
C SER A 54 4.17 -21.21 14.97
N GLU A 55 3.71 -22.19 14.20
CA GLU A 55 4.33 -22.63 12.96
C GLU A 55 3.25 -22.84 11.91
N SER A 56 3.56 -22.55 10.65
CA SER A 56 2.63 -22.75 9.55
C SER A 56 3.39 -23.05 8.26
N SER A 57 2.75 -23.84 7.40
CA SER A 57 3.27 -24.16 6.08
C SER A 57 2.67 -23.23 5.02
N MET A 58 3.34 -23.09 3.87
CA MET A 58 2.86 -22.25 2.75
C MET A 58 1.42 -22.57 2.30
N ALA A 59 0.99 -23.82 2.42
CA ALA A 59 -0.38 -24.24 2.08
C ALA A 59 -1.45 -23.72 3.07
N GLU A 60 -1.03 -23.28 4.25
CA GLU A 60 -1.87 -22.80 5.35
C GLU A 60 -1.67 -21.30 5.61
N TYR A 61 -0.80 -20.62 4.86
CA TYR A 61 -0.61 -19.18 4.99
C TYR A 61 -1.89 -18.42 4.65
N SER A 62 -2.20 -17.45 5.51
CA SER A 62 -3.25 -16.49 5.26
C SER A 62 -2.87 -15.57 4.09
N SER A 63 -3.86 -15.07 3.37
CA SER A 63 -3.66 -13.85 2.56
C SER A 63 -3.25 -12.69 3.48
N ILE A 64 -2.45 -11.76 2.99
CA ILE A 64 -2.06 -10.56 3.73
C ILE A 64 -2.77 -9.35 3.14
N ALA A 65 -3.51 -8.61 3.96
CA ALA A 65 -4.10 -7.34 3.58
C ALA A 65 -3.44 -6.21 4.37
N GLU A 66 -2.65 -5.36 3.70
CA GLU A 66 -2.06 -4.18 4.31
C GLU A 66 -2.96 -2.97 4.02
N VAL A 67 -3.52 -2.34 5.06
CA VAL A 67 -4.45 -1.22 4.97
C VAL A 67 -3.75 0.05 5.40
N TYR A 68 -3.63 1.05 4.52
CA TYR A 68 -3.11 2.36 4.86
C TYR A 68 -4.25 3.35 5.06
N THR A 69 -4.38 3.83 6.29
CA THR A 69 -5.54 4.58 6.77
C THR A 69 -5.13 5.80 7.59
N ALA A 70 -6.12 6.55 8.04
CA ALA A 70 -5.94 7.55 9.07
C ALA A 70 -7.21 7.77 9.90
N SER A 71 -7.06 8.14 11.18
CA SER A 71 -8.18 8.44 12.09
C SER A 71 -9.09 9.59 11.61
N TRP A 72 -8.57 10.47 10.77
CA TRP A 72 -9.32 11.59 10.18
C TRP A 72 -9.92 11.27 8.80
N CYS A 73 -9.62 10.10 8.24
CA CYS A 73 -10.02 9.73 6.89
C CYS A 73 -11.42 9.10 6.86
N GLU A 74 -12.45 9.89 6.55
CA GLU A 74 -13.84 9.40 6.42
C GLU A 74 -13.99 8.32 5.35
N ASN A 75 -13.33 8.49 4.20
CA ASN A 75 -13.40 7.51 3.10
C ASN A 75 -12.72 6.18 3.43
N CYS A 76 -11.85 6.14 4.45
CA CYS A 76 -11.18 4.92 4.87
C CYS A 76 -12.13 3.95 5.53
N VAL A 77 -13.13 4.45 6.27
CA VAL A 77 -14.19 3.63 6.87
C VAL A 77 -14.88 2.76 5.81
N PHE A 78 -15.24 3.34 4.66
CA PHE A 78 -15.86 2.56 3.58
C PHE A 78 -14.92 1.54 2.95
N ALA A 79 -13.64 1.88 2.80
CA ALA A 79 -12.65 0.96 2.25
C ALA A 79 -12.44 -0.25 3.17
N GLU A 80 -12.31 0.00 4.48
CA GLU A 80 -12.19 -1.02 5.51
C GLU A 80 -13.45 -1.88 5.60
N GLU A 81 -14.65 -1.28 5.64
CA GLU A 81 -15.92 -2.02 5.61
C GLU A 81 -16.01 -2.95 4.39
N GLY A 82 -15.64 -2.45 3.21
CA GLY A 82 -15.63 -3.25 1.98
C GLY A 82 -14.65 -4.41 2.04
N LEU A 83 -13.45 -4.18 2.60
CA LEU A 83 -12.41 -5.21 2.77
C LEU A 83 -12.86 -6.29 3.74
N TYR A 84 -13.32 -5.93 4.94
CA TYR A 84 -13.79 -6.89 5.93
C TYR A 84 -15.01 -7.67 5.43
N ALA A 85 -15.91 -7.04 4.67
CA ALA A 85 -17.01 -7.75 4.03
C ALA A 85 -16.55 -8.74 2.95
N ALA A 86 -15.43 -8.48 2.27
CA ALA A 86 -14.83 -9.41 1.32
C ALA A 86 -14.13 -10.57 2.03
N ILE A 87 -13.38 -10.29 3.11
CA ILE A 87 -12.71 -11.29 3.95
C ILE A 87 -13.74 -12.26 4.55
N ALA A 88 -14.87 -11.75 5.05
CA ALA A 88 -15.92 -12.57 5.65
C ALA A 88 -16.54 -13.60 4.67
N GLU A 89 -16.40 -13.41 3.36
CA GLU A 89 -16.88 -14.34 2.32
C GLU A 89 -15.75 -15.11 1.64
N ALA A 90 -14.49 -14.84 1.96
CA ALA A 90 -13.35 -15.56 1.43
C ALA A 90 -13.26 -16.98 2.03
N THR A 91 -12.70 -17.92 1.26
CA THR A 91 -12.58 -19.32 1.70
C THR A 91 -11.34 -19.59 2.56
N GLY A 92 -10.39 -18.67 2.61
CA GLY A 92 -9.15 -18.77 3.38
C GLY A 92 -9.05 -17.66 4.42
N GLU A 93 -8.09 -17.79 5.33
CA GLU A 93 -7.84 -16.76 6.33
C GLU A 93 -7.12 -15.56 5.71
N THR A 94 -7.35 -14.38 6.28
CA THR A 94 -6.66 -13.15 5.88
C THR A 94 -6.13 -12.49 7.13
N THR A 95 -4.81 -12.25 7.17
CA THR A 95 -4.19 -11.41 8.18
C THR A 95 -4.24 -9.97 7.71
N VAL A 96 -4.86 -9.10 8.50
CA VAL A 96 -4.94 -7.66 8.22
C VAL A 96 -3.84 -6.95 8.99
N LEU A 97 -3.21 -5.96 8.37
CA LEU A 97 -2.21 -5.09 8.97
C LEU A 97 -2.61 -3.64 8.67
N THR A 98 -3.08 -2.93 9.68
CA THR A 98 -3.58 -1.56 9.55
C THR A 98 -2.49 -0.56 9.90
N PHE A 99 -1.96 0.09 8.86
CA PHE A 99 -0.96 1.14 8.90
C PHE A 99 -1.63 2.49 9.00
N HIS A 100 -1.50 3.11 10.16
CA HIS A 100 -1.86 4.51 10.33
C HIS A 100 -0.74 5.42 9.87
N ARG A 101 -1.13 6.53 9.22
CA ARG A 101 -0.19 7.56 8.78
C ARG A 101 0.59 8.13 9.96
N ALA A 102 1.92 8.27 9.82
CA ALA A 102 2.79 8.76 10.89
C ALA A 102 3.54 10.06 10.53
N ILE A 103 4.09 10.13 9.32
CA ILE A 103 5.04 11.18 8.95
C ILE A 103 4.33 12.47 8.57
N GLY A 104 4.71 13.53 9.28
CA GLY A 104 4.14 14.86 9.10
C GLY A 104 2.67 14.92 9.53
N GLU A 105 2.27 14.03 10.45
CA GLU A 105 0.91 13.88 10.92
C GLU A 105 0.77 14.33 12.37
N VAL A 106 -0.37 14.92 12.70
CA VAL A 106 -0.66 15.45 14.06
C VAL A 106 -2.01 15.01 14.59
N GLU A 107 -2.91 14.54 13.72
CA GLU A 107 -4.28 14.15 14.09
C GLU A 107 -4.41 12.64 14.30
N ASP A 108 -3.52 11.84 13.72
CA ASP A 108 -3.51 10.38 13.89
C ASP A 108 -2.47 9.95 14.94
N PRO A 109 -2.90 9.38 16.08
CA PRO A 109 -1.99 8.99 17.16
C PRO A 109 -1.39 7.59 16.99
N PHE A 110 -1.85 6.80 16.02
CA PHE A 110 -1.50 5.39 15.90
C PHE A 110 -0.28 5.14 15.04
N GLY A 111 0.08 6.09 14.18
CA GLY A 111 1.12 5.91 13.17
C GLY A 111 2.50 5.58 13.75
N VAL A 112 3.18 4.65 13.07
CA VAL A 112 4.56 4.24 13.37
C VAL A 112 5.47 4.68 12.23
N GLU A 113 6.48 5.51 12.54
CA GLU A 113 7.33 6.12 11.51
C GLU A 113 8.10 5.09 10.66
N SER A 114 8.62 4.02 11.27
CA SER A 114 9.33 2.96 10.53
C SER A 114 8.42 2.20 9.57
N ALA A 115 7.18 1.90 10.00
CA ALA A 115 6.18 1.25 9.16
C ALA A 115 5.71 2.16 8.02
N ASP A 116 5.57 3.46 8.28
CA ASP A 116 5.20 4.47 7.28
C ASP A 116 6.32 4.68 6.22
N LEU A 117 7.59 4.65 6.65
CA LEU A 117 8.74 4.67 5.73
C LEU A 117 8.81 3.42 4.85
N ARG A 118 8.56 2.23 5.43
CA ARG A 118 8.47 0.99 4.63
C ARG A 118 7.34 1.09 3.61
N TRP A 119 6.16 1.55 4.03
CA TRP A 119 5.02 1.72 3.13
C TRP A 119 5.38 2.62 1.95
N GLU A 120 5.95 3.80 2.22
CA GLU A 120 6.40 4.73 1.19
C GLU A 120 7.47 4.12 0.28
N GLY A 121 8.45 3.43 0.85
CA GLY A 121 9.53 2.78 0.09
C GLY A 121 9.02 1.71 -0.88
N ARG A 122 8.02 0.93 -0.45
CA ARG A 122 7.51 -0.22 -1.22
C ARG A 122 6.40 0.14 -2.20
N TYR A 123 5.49 1.01 -1.78
CA TYR A 123 4.23 1.31 -2.48
C TYR A 123 4.12 2.77 -2.92
N GLY A 124 4.98 3.65 -2.42
CA GLY A 124 4.85 5.09 -2.60
C GLY A 124 4.99 5.55 -4.06
N LYS A 125 5.84 4.91 -4.85
CA LYS A 125 5.97 5.22 -6.28
C LYS A 125 4.65 4.98 -7.03
N THR A 126 4.09 3.79 -6.87
CA THR A 126 2.83 3.37 -7.49
C THR A 126 1.65 4.20 -6.97
N SER A 127 1.56 4.41 -5.66
CA SER A 127 0.53 5.26 -5.06
C SER A 127 0.59 6.69 -5.64
N LYS A 128 1.80 7.26 -5.77
CA LYS A 128 1.98 8.56 -6.40
C LYS A 128 1.58 8.59 -7.86
N ASP A 129 1.83 7.53 -8.62
CA ASP A 129 1.48 7.50 -10.04
C ASP A 129 -0.05 7.40 -10.24
N ILE A 130 -0.78 6.79 -9.31
CA ILE A 130 -2.24 6.60 -9.40
C ILE A 130 -3.01 7.80 -8.79
N VAL A 131 -2.62 8.22 -7.59
CA VAL A 131 -3.36 9.21 -6.77
C VAL A 131 -2.51 10.44 -6.41
N SER A 132 -1.36 10.63 -7.06
CA SER A 132 -0.50 11.83 -6.97
C SER A 132 0.21 12.07 -5.63
N VAL A 133 0.05 11.18 -4.64
CA VAL A 133 0.76 11.23 -3.36
C VAL A 133 1.29 9.84 -3.00
N MET A 134 2.45 9.78 -2.34
CA MET A 134 3.10 8.50 -2.01
C MET A 134 2.40 7.74 -0.87
N ARG A 135 1.69 8.48 -0.01
CA ARG A 135 1.04 7.98 1.18
C ARG A 135 -0.42 8.43 1.19
N ALA A 136 -1.24 7.75 0.40
CA ALA A 136 -2.63 8.11 0.19
C ALA A 136 -3.56 7.21 1.01
N PRO A 137 -4.19 7.71 2.07
CA PRO A 137 -5.31 7.00 2.68
C PRO A 137 -6.62 7.27 1.91
N PRO A 138 -7.51 6.27 1.71
CA PRO A 138 -7.26 4.85 1.94
C PRO A 138 -6.41 4.25 0.81
N THR A 139 -5.53 3.31 1.15
CA THR A 139 -4.96 2.37 0.17
C THR A 139 -4.94 0.98 0.77
N ILE A 140 -5.39 -0.03 0.03
CA ILE A 140 -5.35 -1.43 0.45
C ILE A 140 -4.44 -2.20 -0.49
N ILE A 141 -3.54 -2.99 0.08
CA ILE A 141 -2.65 -3.89 -0.65
C ILE A 141 -3.00 -5.33 -0.30
N ILE A 142 -3.21 -6.18 -1.30
CA ILE A 142 -3.44 -7.61 -1.12
C ILE A 142 -2.17 -8.37 -1.54
N ASN A 143 -1.68 -9.20 -0.64
CA ASN A 143 -0.48 -10.05 -0.75
C ASN A 143 0.80 -9.30 -1.15
N GLY A 144 0.86 -7.99 -0.91
CA GLY A 144 1.95 -7.14 -1.39
C GLY A 144 2.04 -6.98 -2.92
N GLU A 145 1.11 -7.56 -3.67
CA GLU A 145 1.15 -7.69 -5.14
C GLU A 145 0.13 -6.77 -5.82
N THR A 146 -1.06 -6.61 -5.23
CA THR A 146 -2.17 -5.84 -5.81
C THR A 146 -2.55 -4.65 -4.94
N MET A 147 -2.54 -3.45 -5.52
CA MET A 147 -2.93 -2.20 -4.88
C MET A 147 -4.34 -1.76 -5.29
N HIS A 148 -5.09 -1.25 -4.30
CA HIS A 148 -6.34 -0.52 -4.45
C HIS A 148 -6.20 0.85 -3.77
N ALA A 149 -5.89 1.88 -4.53
CA ALA A 149 -5.70 3.24 -4.01
C ALA A 149 -6.98 4.08 -4.11
N GLY A 150 -7.38 4.70 -3.01
CA GLY A 150 -8.59 5.51 -2.86
C GLY A 150 -9.87 4.67 -2.72
N SER A 151 -11.01 5.35 -2.54
CA SER A 151 -12.33 4.73 -2.52
C SER A 151 -13.15 5.02 -3.79
N GLY A 152 -12.71 5.95 -4.64
CA GLY A 152 -13.51 6.39 -5.79
C GLY A 152 -14.85 7.04 -5.42
N GLY A 153 -15.06 7.41 -4.14
CA GLY A 153 -16.35 7.85 -3.63
C GLY A 153 -17.40 6.73 -3.53
N LEU A 154 -16.97 5.46 -3.60
CA LEU A 154 -17.81 4.30 -3.41
C LEU A 154 -17.97 3.97 -1.92
N GLY A 155 -19.13 3.43 -1.55
CA GLY A 155 -19.35 2.86 -0.21
C GLY A 155 -18.83 1.42 -0.09
N GLY A 156 -18.77 0.88 1.14
CA GLY A 156 -18.18 -0.43 1.42
C GLY A 156 -18.76 -1.59 0.59
N ASP A 157 -20.09 -1.68 0.47
CA ASP A 157 -20.75 -2.71 -0.35
C ASP A 157 -20.32 -2.68 -1.83
N GLN A 158 -19.99 -1.49 -2.34
CA GLN A 158 -19.56 -1.30 -3.73
C GLN A 158 -18.05 -1.57 -3.90
N LEU A 159 -17.27 -1.42 -2.83
CA LEU A 159 -15.83 -1.68 -2.82
C LEU A 159 -15.52 -3.17 -2.64
N LYS A 160 -16.33 -3.88 -1.85
CA LYS A 160 -16.25 -5.32 -1.61
C LYS A 160 -15.89 -6.18 -2.84
N PRO A 161 -16.58 -6.09 -4.01
CA PRO A 161 -16.25 -6.95 -5.14
C PRO A 161 -14.82 -6.78 -5.67
N TYR A 162 -14.23 -5.58 -5.55
CA TYR A 162 -12.84 -5.36 -5.96
C TYR A 162 -11.85 -6.09 -5.05
N TYR A 163 -12.08 -6.06 -3.74
CA TYR A 163 -11.23 -6.77 -2.78
C TYR A 163 -11.44 -8.28 -2.85
N ALA A 164 -12.69 -8.74 -3.05
CA ALA A 164 -13.00 -10.16 -3.20
C ALA A 164 -12.34 -10.76 -4.43
N GLU A 165 -12.29 -10.01 -5.55
CA GLU A 165 -11.56 -10.44 -6.75
C GLU A 165 -10.06 -10.64 -6.45
N SER A 166 -9.42 -9.66 -5.81
CA SER A 166 -7.99 -9.74 -5.44
C SER A 166 -7.69 -10.83 -4.42
N LEU A 167 -8.53 -11.01 -3.39
CA LEU A 167 -8.40 -12.09 -2.40
C LEU A 167 -8.58 -13.49 -3.01
N SER A 168 -9.29 -13.60 -4.14
CA SER A 168 -9.45 -14.86 -4.86
C SER A 168 -8.24 -15.21 -5.75
N GLN A 169 -7.33 -14.25 -5.98
CA GLN A 169 -6.12 -14.50 -6.75
C GLN A 169 -5.05 -15.14 -5.86
N PRO A 170 -4.49 -16.31 -6.26
CA PRO A 170 -3.40 -16.91 -5.52
C PRO A 170 -2.14 -16.03 -5.63
N PRO A 171 -1.43 -15.75 -4.52
CA PRO A 171 -0.12 -15.08 -4.55
C PRO A 171 0.90 -15.83 -5.42
N GLN A 172 1.94 -15.13 -5.90
CA GLN A 172 2.93 -15.64 -6.87
C GLN A 172 3.54 -16.99 -6.45
N PHE A 173 3.85 -17.17 -5.17
CA PHE A 173 4.50 -18.38 -4.64
C PHE A 173 3.58 -19.32 -3.87
N SER A 174 2.26 -19.17 -4.00
CA SER A 174 1.25 -19.98 -3.26
C SER A 174 1.33 -21.49 -3.48
N LEU A 175 1.95 -21.95 -4.58
CA LEU A 175 2.13 -23.37 -4.89
C LEU A 175 3.49 -23.93 -4.45
N GLU A 176 4.39 -23.07 -3.96
CA GLU A 176 5.71 -23.47 -3.51
C GLU A 176 5.66 -24.06 -2.09
N SER A 177 6.78 -24.62 -1.65
CA SER A 177 6.91 -25.15 -0.29
C SER A 177 7.80 -24.26 0.57
N ALA A 178 7.24 -23.83 1.70
CA ALA A 178 7.96 -23.18 2.79
C ALA A 178 7.29 -23.50 4.12
N ASN A 179 8.05 -23.39 5.20
CA ASN A 179 7.58 -23.49 6.57
C ASN A 179 8.13 -22.31 7.37
N SER A 180 7.25 -21.62 8.10
CA SER A 180 7.63 -20.49 8.95
C SER A 180 7.28 -20.79 10.39
N SER A 181 8.17 -20.41 11.30
CA SER A 181 7.89 -20.45 12.73
C SER A 181 8.28 -19.16 13.40
N LEU A 182 7.48 -18.80 14.40
CA LEU A 182 7.63 -17.62 15.23
C LEU A 182 7.47 -18.03 16.68
N SER A 183 8.35 -17.56 17.55
CA SER A 183 8.22 -17.74 18.99
C SER A 183 8.71 -16.55 19.78
N TRP A 184 8.09 -16.36 20.93
CA TRP A 184 8.37 -15.32 21.90
C TRP A 184 8.54 -15.94 23.28
N SER A 185 9.56 -15.51 24.01
CA SER A 185 9.79 -15.93 25.40
C SER A 185 10.24 -14.75 26.25
N SER A 186 9.55 -14.49 27.35
CA SER A 186 9.78 -13.35 28.24
C SER A 186 9.60 -13.76 29.70
N GLU A 187 10.44 -13.19 30.59
CA GLU A 187 10.29 -13.37 32.04
C GLU A 187 9.32 -12.34 32.66
N ASP A 188 9.20 -11.16 32.04
CA ASP A 188 8.44 -10.01 32.54
C ASP A 188 7.24 -9.63 31.67
N MET A 189 6.95 -10.43 30.64
CA MET A 189 5.88 -10.24 29.65
C MET A 189 6.03 -8.98 28.77
N ALA A 190 7.19 -8.30 28.82
CA ALA A 190 7.43 -7.07 28.05
C ALA A 190 8.73 -7.14 27.24
N SER A 191 9.82 -7.63 27.84
CA SER A 191 11.11 -7.83 27.19
C SER A 191 11.46 -9.31 27.14
N GLY A 192 11.90 -9.77 25.99
CA GLY A 192 12.05 -11.19 25.74
C GLY A 192 12.92 -11.51 24.55
N ILE A 193 12.98 -12.80 24.23
CA ILE A 193 13.67 -13.35 23.09
C ILE A 193 12.62 -13.66 22.02
N LEU A 194 12.70 -12.96 20.91
CA LEU A 194 11.99 -13.24 19.67
C LEU A 194 12.83 -14.21 18.84
N THR A 195 12.26 -15.32 18.40
CA THR A 195 12.94 -16.30 17.53
C THR A 195 12.08 -16.59 16.31
N TRP A 196 12.69 -16.59 15.13
CA TRP A 196 12.02 -16.82 13.86
C TRP A 196 12.78 -17.83 13.01
N ASN A 197 12.07 -18.48 12.11
CA ASN A 197 12.65 -19.33 11.08
C ASN A 197 11.74 -19.35 9.84
N LEU A 198 12.35 -19.22 8.66
CA LEU A 198 11.78 -19.49 7.34
C LEU A 198 12.62 -20.58 6.68
N GLU A 199 12.02 -21.74 6.50
CA GLU A 199 12.58 -22.83 5.70
C GLU A 199 11.90 -22.81 4.33
N ALA A 200 12.66 -22.54 3.27
CA ALA A 200 12.18 -22.50 1.88
C ALA A 200 13.20 -23.14 0.94
N GLY A 201 12.75 -23.52 -0.26
CA GLY A 201 13.62 -24.06 -1.30
C GLY A 201 14.30 -22.98 -2.15
N ASP A 202 14.99 -23.42 -3.21
CA ASP A 202 15.73 -22.55 -4.15
C ASP A 202 14.85 -21.55 -4.95
N TRP A 203 13.52 -21.63 -4.80
CA TRP A 203 12.58 -20.68 -5.39
C TRP A 203 12.54 -19.34 -4.65
N LEU A 204 12.98 -19.30 -3.38
CA LEU A 204 12.90 -18.10 -2.56
C LEU A 204 13.85 -17.01 -3.10
N PRO A 205 13.35 -15.82 -3.47
CA PRO A 205 14.22 -14.74 -3.95
C PRO A 205 15.27 -14.34 -2.92
N GLU A 206 16.49 -14.04 -3.36
CA GLU A 206 17.59 -13.58 -2.48
C GLU A 206 17.27 -12.26 -1.77
N SER A 207 16.38 -11.45 -2.35
CA SER A 207 15.88 -10.19 -1.78
C SER A 207 14.84 -10.40 -0.67
N THR A 208 14.50 -11.64 -0.33
CA THR A 208 13.48 -11.91 0.69
C THR A 208 13.94 -11.38 2.03
N THR A 209 13.10 -10.56 2.65
CA THR A 209 13.31 -10.02 3.99
C THR A 209 12.16 -10.48 4.89
N SER A 210 12.49 -11.03 6.04
CA SER A 210 11.50 -11.40 7.06
C SER A 210 11.23 -10.22 7.98
N ILE A 211 9.98 -9.99 8.33
CA ILE A 211 9.57 -8.83 9.13
C ILE A 211 8.54 -9.29 10.15
N VAL A 212 8.70 -8.84 11.38
CA VAL A 212 7.70 -9.00 12.43
C VAL A 212 6.99 -7.67 12.66
N PHE A 213 5.68 -7.70 12.56
CA PHE A 213 4.83 -6.60 12.99
C PHE A 213 4.31 -6.86 14.39
N VAL A 214 4.27 -5.81 15.22
CA VAL A 214 3.46 -5.80 16.43
C VAL A 214 2.11 -5.24 16.07
N VAL A 215 1.05 -6.01 16.29
CA VAL A 215 -0.32 -5.66 15.92
C VAL A 215 -1.19 -5.67 17.15
N GLU A 216 -1.91 -4.58 17.37
CA GLU A 216 -2.92 -4.44 18.40
C GLU A 216 -4.29 -4.75 17.80
N ALA A 217 -5.05 -5.64 18.44
CA ALA A 217 -6.30 -6.14 17.85
C ALA A 217 -7.40 -5.06 17.83
N SER A 218 -7.46 -4.20 18.84
CA SER A 218 -8.42 -3.10 18.97
C SER A 218 -7.77 -1.91 19.67
N ALA A 219 -8.02 -0.71 19.16
CA ALA A 219 -7.53 0.53 19.72
C ALA A 219 -8.64 1.60 19.67
N THR A 220 -9.08 2.05 20.85
CA THR A 220 -10.17 3.01 20.98
C THR A 220 -9.67 4.45 20.91
N PHE A 221 -10.17 5.22 19.95
CA PHE A 221 -9.92 6.66 19.79
C PHE A 221 -11.16 7.40 19.29
N GLU A 222 -11.95 7.89 20.24
CA GLU A 222 -13.21 8.61 19.99
C GLU A 222 -13.01 10.00 19.38
N GLU A 223 -11.81 10.56 19.51
CA GLU A 223 -11.47 11.88 18.96
C GLU A 223 -11.16 11.84 17.45
N GLY A 224 -11.12 10.66 16.82
CA GLY A 224 -10.95 10.50 15.38
C GLY A 224 -12.07 11.17 14.58
N SER A 225 -11.75 12.06 13.64
CA SER A 225 -12.77 12.81 12.90
C SER A 225 -13.56 11.96 11.91
N ASN A 226 -13.13 10.73 11.62
CA ASN A 226 -13.88 9.77 10.82
C ASN A 226 -15.04 9.11 11.59
N GLY A 227 -15.08 9.25 12.92
CA GLY A 227 -16.17 8.75 13.77
C GLY A 227 -16.22 7.24 13.96
N LEU A 228 -15.14 6.50 13.65
CA LEU A 228 -15.09 5.04 13.81
C LEU A 228 -15.05 4.62 15.29
N GLY A 229 -14.30 5.36 16.10
CA GLY A 229 -14.15 5.11 17.55
C GLY A 229 -13.22 3.96 17.87
N ASP A 230 -13.39 2.79 17.24
CA ASP A 230 -12.56 1.60 17.46
C ASP A 230 -11.83 1.19 16.17
N TYR A 231 -10.51 1.08 16.24
CA TYR A 231 -9.64 0.76 15.11
C TYR A 231 -9.04 -0.63 15.31
N HIS A 232 -9.07 -1.46 14.27
CA HIS A 232 -8.66 -2.87 14.35
C HIS A 232 -7.34 -3.15 13.64
N ASP A 233 -6.65 -4.18 14.10
CA ASP A 233 -5.42 -4.72 13.50
C ASP A 233 -4.32 -3.65 13.34
N VAL A 234 -4.23 -2.74 14.30
CA VAL A 234 -3.36 -1.55 14.24
C VAL A 234 -1.89 -1.95 14.40
N VAL A 235 -1.06 -1.62 13.44
CA VAL A 235 0.39 -1.81 13.53
C VAL A 235 0.98 -0.82 14.54
N ARG A 236 1.60 -1.34 15.60
CA ARG A 236 2.20 -0.56 16.72
C ARG A 236 3.72 -0.51 16.68
N ASP A 237 4.35 -1.48 16.04
CA ASP A 237 5.78 -1.49 15.75
C ASP A 237 6.10 -2.44 14.60
N MET A 238 7.30 -2.30 14.03
CA MET A 238 7.81 -3.14 12.97
C MET A 238 9.31 -3.40 13.14
N VAL A 239 9.71 -4.66 13.01
CA VAL A 239 11.10 -5.09 13.10
C VAL A 239 11.48 -5.90 11.88
N GLU A 240 12.41 -5.38 11.08
CA GLU A 240 13.08 -6.15 10.03
C GLU A 240 14.08 -7.14 10.66
N LEU A 241 14.05 -8.38 10.19
CA LEU A 241 14.81 -9.48 10.76
C LEU A 241 16.03 -9.81 9.90
N ASP A 242 17.15 -10.10 10.56
CA ASP A 242 18.39 -10.48 9.90
C ASP A 242 18.35 -11.94 9.44
N GLY A 243 18.15 -12.13 8.14
CA GLY A 243 18.16 -13.44 7.50
C GLY A 243 16.92 -14.31 7.78
N ASN A 244 16.96 -15.54 7.27
CA ASN A 244 15.80 -16.43 7.30
C ASN A 244 15.56 -17.09 8.66
N SER A 245 16.56 -17.16 9.53
CA SER A 245 16.38 -17.70 10.89
C SER A 245 17.31 -17.02 11.87
N GLY A 246 16.82 -16.86 13.09
CA GLY A 246 17.57 -16.15 14.11
C GLY A 246 16.80 -15.98 15.39
N SER A 247 17.45 -15.32 16.34
CA SER A 247 16.85 -14.90 17.60
C SER A 247 17.41 -13.54 17.99
N MET A 248 16.57 -12.68 18.56
CA MET A 248 16.97 -11.37 19.05
C MET A 248 16.28 -11.04 20.37
N ASN A 249 16.93 -10.19 21.17
CA ASN A 249 16.23 -9.53 22.26
C ASN A 249 15.33 -8.45 21.68
N TYR A 250 14.07 -8.44 22.12
CA TYR A 250 13.09 -7.46 21.71
C TYR A 250 12.26 -7.03 22.91
N THR A 251 11.77 -5.79 22.88
CA THR A 251 10.91 -5.23 23.91
C THR A 251 9.64 -4.78 23.21
N LEU A 252 8.50 -5.32 23.62
CA LEU A 252 7.21 -4.97 23.07
C LEU A 252 6.92 -3.48 23.31
N PRO A 253 6.30 -2.77 22.35
CA PRO A 253 5.77 -1.44 22.59
C PRO A 253 4.63 -1.51 23.62
N ALA A 254 4.26 -0.36 24.18
CA ALA A 254 3.02 -0.28 24.93
C ALA A 254 1.83 -0.39 23.95
N ALA A 255 0.84 -1.21 24.29
CA ALA A 255 -0.47 -1.15 23.66
C ALA A 255 -1.06 0.26 23.83
N TRP A 256 -1.86 0.68 22.86
CA TRP A 256 -2.65 1.89 22.93
C TRP A 256 -3.65 1.81 24.10
N ASP A 257 -4.41 0.73 24.14
CA ASP A 257 -5.25 0.35 25.25
C ASP A 257 -5.27 -1.17 25.41
N GLY A 258 -6.05 -1.67 26.36
CA GLY A 258 -6.19 -3.12 26.55
C GLY A 258 -4.87 -3.87 26.79
N GLU A 259 -4.91 -5.16 26.51
CA GLU A 259 -3.79 -6.11 26.59
C GLU A 259 -3.97 -7.15 25.47
N ASP A 260 -3.84 -6.72 24.22
CA ASP A 260 -4.21 -7.47 23.02
C ASP A 260 -3.20 -7.35 21.86
N LEU A 261 -1.93 -7.11 22.20
CA LEU A 261 -0.81 -7.21 21.26
C LEU A 261 -0.55 -8.65 20.78
N SER A 262 -0.28 -8.76 19.49
CA SER A 262 0.18 -9.94 18.78
C SER A 262 1.44 -9.64 17.96
N LEU A 263 2.22 -10.66 17.67
CA LEU A 263 3.32 -10.60 16.72
C LEU A 263 2.94 -11.35 15.45
N VAL A 264 3.14 -10.71 14.29
CA VAL A 264 2.83 -11.28 12.98
C VAL A 264 4.11 -11.35 12.15
N LEU A 265 4.54 -12.56 11.82
CA LEU A 265 5.68 -12.81 10.93
C LEU A 265 5.22 -12.86 9.48
N VAL A 266 5.83 -12.02 8.65
CA VAL A 266 5.67 -12.00 7.19
C VAL A 266 7.02 -12.03 6.49
N HIS A 267 7.00 -12.47 5.23
CA HIS A 267 8.16 -12.51 4.35
C HIS A 267 7.84 -11.70 3.11
N GLN A 268 8.57 -10.59 2.94
CA GLN A 268 8.46 -9.75 1.76
C GLN A 268 9.55 -10.10 0.77
N TRP A 269 9.23 -10.08 -0.53
CA TRP A 269 10.18 -10.36 -1.60
C TRP A 269 10.02 -9.34 -2.73
N SER A 270 11.04 -9.24 -3.57
CA SER A 270 11.01 -8.43 -4.80
C SER A 270 11.99 -8.96 -5.86
N GLU A 271 11.65 -8.82 -7.13
CA GLU A 271 12.55 -9.14 -8.24
C GLU A 271 13.06 -7.85 -8.91
N GLU A 272 13.42 -6.86 -8.08
CA GLU A 272 14.01 -5.63 -8.59
C GLU A 272 15.36 -5.96 -9.24
N LEU A 273 15.44 -5.74 -10.55
CA LEU A 273 16.70 -5.91 -11.26
C LEU A 273 17.63 -4.78 -10.84
N GLU A 274 18.66 -5.10 -10.05
CA GLU A 274 19.81 -4.22 -9.94
C GLU A 274 20.45 -4.11 -11.32
N ILE A 275 20.09 -3.06 -12.06
CA ILE A 275 20.86 -2.67 -13.23
C ILE A 275 22.19 -2.21 -12.66
N ALA A 276 23.19 -3.09 -12.68
CA ALA A 276 24.60 -2.73 -12.56
C ALA A 276 24.88 -1.72 -13.66
N CYS A 277 24.65 -0.45 -13.34
CA CYS A 277 24.90 0.66 -14.23
C CYS A 277 26.38 0.57 -14.54
N CYS A 278 26.64 0.34 -15.83
CA CYS A 278 27.96 0.18 -16.38
C CYS A 278 28.88 1.23 -15.76
N ASP A 279 29.97 0.77 -15.16
CA ASP A 279 31.10 1.60 -14.75
C ASP A 279 31.61 2.32 -16.00
N VAL A 280 31.03 3.48 -16.31
CA VAL A 280 31.56 4.42 -17.29
C VAL A 280 32.71 5.09 -16.58
N THR A 281 33.82 4.37 -16.51
CA THR A 281 35.14 4.96 -16.33
C THR A 281 35.20 6.15 -17.28
N SER A 282 35.35 7.33 -16.69
CA SER A 282 35.39 8.60 -17.41
C SER A 282 36.74 8.69 -18.13
N GLY A 283 36.86 7.94 -19.22
CA GLY A 283 37.92 8.08 -20.22
C GLY A 283 37.54 9.21 -21.15
N ASP A 284 38.03 10.39 -20.85
CA ASP A 284 37.91 11.59 -21.67
C ASP A 284 38.77 11.48 -22.93
N ASP A 285 38.20 10.98 -24.03
CA ASP A 285 38.66 11.31 -25.38
C ASP A 285 37.78 10.72 -26.52
N GLY A 286 37.11 11.61 -27.27
CA GLY A 286 36.95 11.40 -28.72
C GLY A 286 35.54 11.38 -29.33
N LEU A 287 34.90 12.55 -29.39
CA LEU A 287 34.09 13.14 -30.48
C LEU A 287 33.05 12.36 -31.32
N LEU A 288 33.02 11.04 -31.51
CA LEU A 288 31.95 10.38 -32.30
C LEU A 288 31.77 8.90 -31.90
N GLY A 289 30.72 8.59 -31.15
CA GLY A 289 30.36 7.21 -30.79
C GLY A 289 28.96 7.05 -30.21
N LEU A 290 27.92 7.25 -31.04
CA LEU A 290 26.57 6.79 -30.72
C LEU A 290 26.43 5.28 -31.00
N PRO A 291 25.60 4.57 -30.23
CA PRO A 291 24.60 3.71 -30.86
C PRO A 291 23.17 4.00 -30.39
N ALA A 292 22.33 4.24 -31.40
CA ALA A 292 20.89 3.97 -31.52
C ALA A 292 19.95 4.33 -30.36
N ILE A 293 19.42 5.56 -30.43
CA ILE A 293 18.13 5.94 -29.86
C ILE A 293 17.02 5.23 -30.65
N GLY A 294 16.20 4.43 -29.96
CA GLY A 294 14.89 4.01 -30.46
C GLY A 294 13.92 5.19 -30.44
N VAL A 295 13.86 5.94 -31.54
CA VAL A 295 12.86 7.00 -31.77
C VAL A 295 11.67 6.38 -32.53
N MET A 296 10.48 6.36 -31.92
CA MET A 296 9.22 6.26 -32.67
C MET A 296 8.16 7.22 -32.10
N TRP A 297 8.03 8.34 -32.84
CA TRP A 297 6.84 9.14 -33.17
C TRP A 297 5.86 9.60 -32.09
N VAL A 298 5.97 10.88 -31.70
CA VAL A 298 4.82 11.72 -31.31
C VAL A 298 5.02 13.16 -31.83
N VAL A 299 4.36 13.51 -32.93
CA VAL A 299 3.83 14.87 -33.24
C VAL A 299 2.72 14.62 -34.29
N VAL A 300 1.45 15.00 -34.11
CA VAL A 300 0.91 16.33 -34.45
C VAL A 300 -0.48 16.49 -33.81
N GLY A 301 -0.64 17.57 -33.05
CA GLY A 301 -1.95 18.11 -32.68
C GLY A 301 -1.79 19.46 -32.00
N LEU A 302 -1.92 20.54 -32.78
CA LEU A 302 -2.45 21.87 -32.41
C LEU A 302 -1.95 22.95 -33.39
N ALA A 303 -2.70 23.17 -34.46
CA ALA A 303 -2.68 24.43 -35.21
C ALA A 303 -4.10 25.01 -35.13
N GLY A 304 -4.32 25.91 -34.19
CA GLY A 304 -5.64 26.48 -33.94
C GLY A 304 -5.63 27.68 -33.01
N ALA A 305 -4.93 28.75 -33.39
CA ALA A 305 -5.25 30.15 -33.00
C ALA A 305 -4.19 31.13 -33.53
N ALA A 306 -4.13 31.38 -34.85
CA ALA A 306 -3.40 32.56 -35.38
C ALA A 306 -3.83 32.96 -36.80
N LEU A 307 -5.09 32.73 -37.19
CA LEU A 307 -5.60 33.09 -38.53
C LEU A 307 -6.96 33.79 -38.51
N ILE A 308 -7.24 34.55 -37.45
CA ILE A 308 -8.29 35.59 -37.45
C ILE A 308 -7.68 36.90 -36.94
N ALA A 309 -6.70 37.42 -37.69
CA ALA A 309 -6.24 38.80 -37.52
C ALA A 309 -5.86 39.48 -38.84
N ASN A 310 -5.97 38.81 -40.00
CA ASN A 310 -5.51 39.37 -41.27
C ASN A 310 -6.56 39.37 -42.41
N ILE A 311 -7.85 39.15 -42.10
CA ILE A 311 -8.94 39.24 -43.09
C ILE A 311 -9.80 40.51 -42.91
N SER A 312 -9.51 41.36 -41.92
CA SER A 312 -10.24 42.63 -41.72
C SER A 312 -9.60 43.87 -42.36
N ASN A 313 -8.56 43.72 -43.20
CA ASN A 313 -7.87 44.88 -43.80
C ASN A 313 -7.80 44.84 -45.34
N ARG A 314 -8.69 44.08 -45.98
CA ARG A 314 -8.85 44.03 -47.44
C ARG A 314 -10.31 44.19 -47.88
N GLU A 315 -11.05 45.05 -47.19
CA GLU A 315 -12.28 45.68 -47.70
C GLU A 315 -12.28 47.14 -47.25
N ASN A 316 -11.51 47.97 -47.94
CA ASN A 316 -11.65 49.43 -48.03
C ASN A 316 -10.55 50.00 -48.94
N GLN A 317 -10.66 49.69 -50.24
CA GLN A 317 -10.27 50.54 -51.37
C GLN A 317 -11.19 50.22 -52.54
#